data_AF-A0A7J4CV77-F1
#
_entry.id   AF-A0A7J4CV77-F1
#
_cell.length_a   1.000
_cell.length_b   1.000
_cell.length_c   1.000
_cell.angle_alpha   90.00
_cell.angle_beta   90.00
_cell.angle_gamma   90.00
#
_symmetry.space_group_name_H-M   'P 1'
#
loop_
_entity.id
_entity.type
_entity.pdbx_description
1 polymer ?
#
loop_
_entity_poly.entity_id
_entity_poly.type
_entity_poly.pdbx_seq_one_letter_code
_entity_poly.pdbx_strand_id
1 'polypeptide(L)'
;GSSLYATRDVAYHQWKWTQCDRLVNILGEDHKLQSKQVAIALVEVGQMAPEVVFYSFIKLPEGKMSTRRGQVVYMDDLLEEAKQQAYDVVEKLRRDELDESAMWEIAEAVGRSAVRFNIIKVAPEKGFTFRWEDALAFEAGSAPFIMYSHARACAIRRRVTDEGHDVSAIVADYSHREKDFASAPRGLVELLRVMETYDEVLTKAVEESRPHLFAKHILALANTYNGFYRDCHVIAEGEVNQMHLAISEAARNMLHAGCEGLGIIPLHTM
;
A
#
# COMPACT_ATOMS: atom_id res chain seq x y z
N GLY A 1 21.26 25.03 -35.19
CA GLY A 1 21.51 25.30 -33.76
C GLY A 1 21.02 24.14 -32.94
N SER A 2 21.61 23.89 -31.77
CA SER A 2 21.14 22.86 -30.83
C SER A 2 19.91 23.36 -30.04
N SER A 3 19.01 22.45 -29.69
CA SER A 3 17.83 22.72 -28.85
C SER A 3 18.18 22.73 -27.36
N LEU A 4 17.43 23.48 -26.54
CA LEU A 4 17.51 23.48 -25.08
C LEU A 4 16.51 22.49 -24.44
N TYR A 5 16.68 22.17 -23.16
CA TYR A 5 15.75 21.30 -22.42
C TYR A 5 14.30 21.80 -22.49
N ALA A 6 14.07 23.08 -22.19
CA ALA A 6 12.72 23.65 -22.23
C ALA A 6 12.06 23.52 -23.61
N THR A 7 12.80 23.74 -24.71
CA THR A 7 12.25 23.57 -26.06
C THR A 7 11.93 22.11 -26.39
N ARG A 8 12.70 21.15 -25.88
CA ARG A 8 12.42 19.72 -26.04
C ARG A 8 11.21 19.31 -25.21
N ASP A 9 11.09 19.82 -23.98
CA ASP A 9 9.96 19.54 -23.11
C ASP A 9 8.66 20.04 -23.74
N VAL A 10 8.62 21.26 -24.28
CA VAL A 10 7.42 21.77 -24.96
C VAL A 10 7.01 20.87 -26.13
N ALA A 11 7.96 20.54 -27.02
CA ALA A 11 7.68 19.66 -28.15
C ALA A 11 7.19 18.26 -27.69
N TYR A 12 7.80 17.71 -26.64
CA TYR A 12 7.42 16.41 -26.11
C TYR A 12 6.02 16.42 -25.49
N HIS A 13 5.64 17.49 -24.78
CA HIS A 13 4.30 17.64 -24.23
C HIS A 13 3.25 17.83 -25.32
N GLN A 14 3.55 18.58 -26.38
CA GLN A 14 2.64 18.69 -27.54
C GLN A 14 2.39 17.32 -28.16
N TRP A 15 3.42 16.47 -28.30
CA TRP A 15 3.25 15.10 -28.74
C TRP A 15 2.43 14.26 -27.75
N LYS A 16 2.74 14.29 -26.45
CA LYS A 16 2.01 13.50 -25.44
C LYS A 16 0.51 13.80 -25.44
N TRP A 17 0.11 15.06 -25.60
CA TRP A 17 -1.31 15.44 -25.68
C TRP A 17 -2.04 14.89 -26.91
N THR A 18 -1.32 14.38 -27.92
CA THR A 18 -1.95 13.64 -29.02
C THR A 18 -2.20 12.17 -28.68
N GLN A 19 -1.72 11.70 -27.52
CA GLN A 19 -1.71 10.29 -27.11
C GLN A 19 -2.55 10.03 -25.84
N CYS A 20 -3.01 11.07 -25.14
CA CYS A 20 -3.78 10.91 -23.90
C CYS A 20 -4.73 12.09 -23.63
N ASP A 21 -5.77 11.82 -22.86
CA ASP A 21 -6.74 12.83 -22.39
C ASP A 21 -6.35 13.46 -21.05
N ARG A 22 -5.46 12.80 -20.30
CA ARG A 22 -4.92 13.27 -19.02
C ARG A 22 -3.41 13.05 -19.01
N LEU A 23 -2.66 14.10 -18.65
CA LEU A 23 -1.21 14.07 -18.59
C LEU A 23 -0.75 14.47 -17.19
N VAL A 24 -0.15 13.52 -16.47
CA VAL A 24 0.44 13.74 -15.13
C VAL A 24 1.94 13.50 -15.21
N ASN A 25 2.73 14.50 -14.81
CA ASN A 25 4.17 14.36 -14.64
C ASN A 25 4.51 14.17 -13.15
N ILE A 26 5.35 13.17 -12.85
CA ILE A 26 5.89 12.96 -11.51
C ILE A 26 7.34 13.44 -11.51
N LEU A 27 7.62 14.54 -10.81
CA LEU A 27 8.92 15.22 -10.86
C LEU A 27 9.46 15.47 -9.44
N GLY A 28 10.79 15.52 -9.31
CA GLY A 28 11.43 15.98 -8.07
C GLY A 28 11.14 17.47 -7.81
N GLU A 29 11.15 17.87 -6.54
CA GLU A 29 10.86 19.26 -6.13
C GLU A 29 11.82 20.31 -6.72
N ASP A 30 13.01 19.89 -7.15
CA ASP A 30 14.01 20.68 -7.85
C ASP A 30 13.56 21.13 -9.26
N HIS A 31 12.58 20.44 -9.86
CA HIS A 31 12.04 20.76 -11.18
C HIS A 31 10.88 21.76 -11.14
N LYS A 32 10.49 22.29 -9.97
CA LYS A 32 9.35 23.21 -9.82
C LYS A 32 9.43 24.43 -10.73
N LEU A 33 10.59 25.07 -10.80
CA LEU A 33 10.77 26.27 -11.63
C LEU A 33 10.72 25.94 -13.13
N GLN A 34 11.46 24.92 -13.57
CA GLN A 34 11.48 24.49 -14.97
C GLN A 34 10.08 24.08 -15.44
N SER A 35 9.38 23.26 -14.64
CA SER A 35 8.03 22.80 -14.95
C SER A 35 7.06 23.97 -15.08
N LYS A 36 7.15 24.99 -14.21
CA LYS A 36 6.37 26.22 -14.32
C LYS A 36 6.65 26.98 -15.61
N GLN A 37 7.92 27.10 -16.02
CA GLN A 37 8.31 27.76 -17.27
C GLN A 37 7.79 27.02 -18.50
N VAL A 38 7.90 25.68 -18.52
CA VAL A 38 7.38 24.84 -19.61
C VAL A 38 5.86 24.93 -19.69
N ALA A 39 5.16 24.92 -18.55
CA ALA A 39 3.70 25.07 -18.50
C ALA A 39 3.24 26.40 -19.11
N ILE A 40 3.92 27.52 -18.77
CA ILE A 40 3.65 28.83 -19.39
C ILE A 40 3.89 28.76 -20.90
N ALA A 41 5.03 28.23 -21.34
CA ALA A 41 5.36 28.14 -22.75
C ALA A 41 4.35 27.29 -23.54
N LEU A 42 3.82 26.20 -22.96
CA LEU A 42 2.78 25.38 -23.58
C LEU A 42 1.49 26.18 -23.80
N VAL A 43 1.06 26.93 -22.79
CA VAL A 43 -0.15 27.77 -22.89
C VAL A 43 0.01 28.84 -23.97
N GLU A 44 1.17 29.49 -24.05
CA GLU A 44 1.45 30.51 -25.08
C GLU A 44 1.41 29.95 -26.51
N VAL A 45 1.71 28.66 -26.70
CA VAL A 45 1.59 27.99 -28.02
C VAL A 45 0.25 27.28 -28.22
N GLY A 46 -0.75 27.58 -27.39
CA GLY A 46 -2.11 27.07 -27.51
C GLY A 46 -2.30 25.63 -27.05
N GLN A 47 -1.39 25.10 -26.20
CA GLN A 47 -1.48 23.76 -25.64
C GLN A 47 -1.78 23.78 -24.13
N MET A 48 -2.45 22.75 -23.63
CA MET A 48 -2.73 22.61 -22.20
C MET A 48 -1.46 22.34 -21.39
N ALA A 49 -1.39 22.92 -20.18
CA ALA A 49 -0.36 22.56 -19.21
C ALA A 49 -0.66 21.19 -18.57
N PRO A 50 0.34 20.34 -18.33
CA PRO A 50 0.14 19.07 -17.67
C PRO A 50 -0.11 19.23 -16.17
N GLU A 51 -0.76 18.24 -15.56
CA GLU A 51 -0.75 18.07 -14.10
C GLU A 51 0.66 17.68 -13.65
N VAL A 52 1.10 18.19 -12.50
CA VAL A 52 2.45 17.90 -11.99
C VAL A 52 2.40 17.58 -10.50
N VAL A 53 2.84 16.37 -10.16
CA VAL A 53 3.06 15.95 -8.78
C VAL A 53 4.54 16.10 -8.46
N PHE A 54 4.86 17.00 -7.54
CA PHE A 54 6.23 17.17 -7.06
C PHE A 54 6.48 16.32 -5.82
N TYR A 55 7.47 15.43 -5.88
CA TYR A 55 7.95 14.71 -4.71
C TYR A 55 9.20 15.37 -4.11
N SER A 56 9.28 15.39 -2.77
CA SER A 56 10.43 15.86 -2.03
C SER A 56 11.45 14.74 -1.82
N PHE A 57 12.69 15.10 -1.54
CA PHE A 57 13.77 14.12 -1.45
C PHE A 57 13.69 13.28 -0.18
N ILE A 58 14.05 12.00 -0.33
CA ILE A 58 14.19 11.04 0.76
C ILE A 58 15.63 11.08 1.25
N LYS A 59 15.81 11.13 2.57
CA LYS A 59 17.12 10.99 3.23
C LYS A 59 17.26 9.54 3.67
N LEU A 60 18.39 8.91 3.36
CA LEU A 60 18.71 7.59 3.88
C LEU A 60 19.47 7.73 5.22
N PRO A 61 19.49 6.68 6.08
CA PRO A 61 20.20 6.71 7.35
C PRO A 61 21.68 7.06 7.21
N GLU A 62 22.31 6.57 6.14
CA GLU A 62 23.74 6.76 5.83
C GLU A 62 23.97 8.04 5.01
N GLY A 63 23.62 9.19 5.61
CA GLY A 63 23.97 10.50 5.07
C GLY A 63 23.20 10.94 3.81
N LYS A 64 23.42 12.20 3.40
CA LYS A 64 22.79 12.78 2.21
C LYS A 64 23.40 12.18 0.95
N MET A 65 22.55 11.73 0.01
CA MET A 65 22.98 11.43 -1.36
C MET A 65 23.78 12.62 -1.92
N SER A 66 25.00 12.35 -2.38
CA SER A 66 25.91 13.35 -2.94
C SER A 66 26.64 12.76 -4.13
N THR A 67 26.10 13.02 -5.32
CA THR A 67 26.73 12.68 -6.61
C THR A 67 28.13 13.26 -6.75
N ARG A 68 28.39 14.45 -6.16
CA ARG A 68 29.73 15.08 -6.13
C ARG A 68 30.73 14.42 -5.18
N ARG A 69 30.27 13.57 -4.24
CA ARG A 69 31.13 12.83 -3.28
C ARG A 69 31.09 11.32 -3.52
N GLY A 70 30.42 10.84 -4.57
CA GLY A 70 30.27 9.42 -4.86
C GLY A 70 29.33 8.64 -3.92
N GLN A 71 28.61 9.33 -3.02
CA GLN A 71 27.62 8.69 -2.15
C GLN A 71 26.28 8.62 -2.88
N VAL A 72 26.10 7.57 -3.67
CA VAL A 72 24.85 7.21 -4.34
C VAL A 72 24.42 5.86 -3.79
N VAL A 73 23.20 5.78 -3.29
CA VAL A 73 22.58 4.50 -2.93
C VAL A 73 21.73 4.08 -4.12
N TYR A 74 22.06 2.94 -4.72
CA TYR A 74 21.28 2.40 -5.82
C TYR A 74 20.01 1.73 -5.31
N MET A 75 18.96 1.75 -6.12
CA MET A 75 17.71 1.09 -5.76
C MET A 75 17.91 -0.43 -5.59
N ASP A 76 18.76 -1.04 -6.41
CA ASP A 76 19.06 -2.47 -6.32
C ASP A 76 19.70 -2.82 -4.97
N ASP A 77 20.71 -2.07 -4.55
CA ASP A 77 21.35 -2.23 -3.23
C ASP A 77 20.35 -2.04 -2.09
N LEU A 78 19.45 -1.05 -2.21
CA LEU A 78 18.40 -0.81 -1.21
C LEU A 78 17.43 -2.00 -1.12
N LEU A 79 17.05 -2.59 -2.25
CA LEU A 79 16.12 -3.72 -2.28
C LEU A 79 16.76 -5.01 -1.75
N GLU A 80 18.04 -5.25 -2.05
CA GLU A 80 18.77 -6.39 -1.49
C GLU A 80 18.95 -6.25 0.03
N GLU A 81 19.30 -5.06 0.52
CA GLU A 81 19.36 -4.79 1.96
C GLU A 81 17.97 -4.96 2.62
N ALA A 82 16.90 -4.47 1.98
CA ALA A 82 15.54 -4.65 2.48
C ALA A 82 15.16 -6.13 2.58
N LYS A 83 15.55 -6.95 1.60
CA LYS A 83 15.32 -8.38 1.56
C LYS A 83 16.10 -9.09 2.67
N GLN A 84 17.37 -8.77 2.87
CA GLN A 84 18.19 -9.35 3.94
C GLN A 84 17.62 -9.00 5.33
N GLN A 85 17.33 -7.72 5.57
CA GLN A 85 16.74 -7.27 6.83
C GLN A 85 15.37 -7.93 7.10
N ALA A 86 14.56 -8.11 6.05
CA ALA A 86 13.31 -8.84 6.15
C ALA A 86 13.51 -10.32 6.50
N TYR A 87 14.50 -10.99 5.88
CA TYR A 87 14.83 -12.38 6.18
C TYR A 87 15.21 -12.55 7.64
N ASP A 88 16.10 -11.69 8.17
CA ASP A 88 16.53 -11.75 9.57
C ASP A 88 15.35 -11.61 10.55
N VAL A 89 14.32 -10.84 10.19
CA VAL A 89 13.10 -10.72 10.99
C VAL A 89 12.23 -11.96 10.86
N VAL A 90 12.02 -12.47 9.65
CA VAL A 90 11.21 -13.69 9.40
C VAL A 90 11.84 -14.90 10.08
N GLU A 91 13.16 -15.08 9.96
CA GLU A 91 13.90 -16.18 10.58
C GLU A 91 13.73 -16.17 12.11
N LYS A 92 13.89 -15.00 12.74
CA LYS A 92 13.69 -14.86 14.20
C LYS A 92 12.28 -15.23 14.64
N LEU A 93 11.27 -14.99 13.82
CA LEU A 93 9.88 -15.22 14.16
C LEU A 93 9.38 -16.61 13.79
N ARG A 94 9.93 -17.24 12.74
CA ARG A 94 9.31 -18.42 12.08
C ARG A 94 10.27 -19.54 11.69
N ARG A 95 11.52 -19.53 12.15
CA ARG A 95 12.50 -20.62 11.86
C ARG A 95 12.02 -22.04 12.21
N ASP A 96 11.12 -22.16 13.18
CA ASP A 96 10.61 -23.47 13.64
C ASP A 96 9.41 -23.96 12.80
N GLU A 97 8.84 -23.08 11.97
CA GLU A 97 7.62 -23.35 11.17
C GLU A 97 7.90 -23.44 9.66
N LEU A 98 8.93 -22.75 9.17
CA LEU A 98 9.21 -22.57 7.75
C LEU A 98 10.60 -23.06 7.37
N ASP A 99 10.74 -23.60 6.16
CA ASP A 99 12.05 -23.86 5.58
C ASP A 99 12.71 -22.57 5.07
N GLU A 100 14.02 -22.66 4.78
CA GLU A 100 14.82 -21.52 4.34
C GLU A 100 14.30 -20.90 3.03
N SER A 101 13.80 -21.72 2.10
CA SER A 101 13.27 -21.24 0.83
C SER A 101 12.01 -20.40 1.03
N ALA A 102 11.07 -20.89 1.84
CA ALA A 102 9.84 -20.18 2.18
C ALA A 102 10.13 -18.87 2.95
N MET A 103 11.12 -18.87 3.84
CA MET A 103 11.55 -17.65 4.53
C MET A 103 12.09 -16.61 3.55
N TRP A 104 12.89 -17.01 2.56
CA TRP A 104 13.39 -16.10 1.52
C TRP A 104 12.28 -15.55 0.61
N GLU A 105 11.29 -16.36 0.26
CA GLU A 105 10.13 -15.89 -0.52
C GLU A 105 9.33 -14.82 0.24
N ILE A 106 9.06 -15.04 1.53
CA ILE A 106 8.40 -14.06 2.38
C ILE A 106 9.26 -12.81 2.52
N ALA A 107 10.57 -12.97 2.76
CA ALA A 107 11.50 -11.86 2.93
C ALA A 107 11.58 -10.96 1.68
N GLU A 108 11.60 -11.55 0.48
CA GLU A 108 11.61 -10.80 -0.77
C GLU A 108 10.31 -10.00 -0.95
N ALA A 109 9.16 -10.63 -0.67
CA ALA A 109 7.87 -9.96 -0.74
C ALA A 109 7.75 -8.82 0.28
N VAL A 110 8.22 -9.07 1.52
CA VAL A 110 8.26 -8.10 2.62
C VAL A 110 9.17 -6.93 2.30
N GLY A 111 10.42 -7.18 1.92
CA GLY A 111 11.42 -6.14 1.65
C GLY A 111 10.96 -5.18 0.55
N ARG A 112 10.49 -5.71 -0.58
CA ARG A 112 9.96 -4.90 -1.69
C ARG A 112 8.74 -4.09 -1.28
N SER A 113 7.79 -4.72 -0.59
CA SER A 113 6.57 -4.05 -0.13
C SER A 113 6.87 -2.98 0.90
N ALA A 114 7.81 -3.22 1.81
CA ALA A 114 8.24 -2.29 2.85
C ALA A 114 8.85 -1.02 2.25
N VAL A 115 9.80 -1.15 1.32
CA VAL A 115 10.41 0.00 0.63
C VAL A 115 9.32 0.81 -0.08
N ARG A 116 8.47 0.15 -0.88
CA ARG A 116 7.42 0.83 -1.64
C ARG A 116 6.41 1.53 -0.74
N PHE A 117 5.87 0.83 0.26
CA PHE A 117 4.87 1.39 1.16
C PHE A 117 5.40 2.58 1.96
N ASN A 118 6.66 2.50 2.43
CA ASN A 118 7.26 3.56 3.21
C ASN A 118 7.43 4.86 2.41
N ILE A 119 7.61 4.76 1.09
CA ILE A 119 7.63 5.90 0.19
C ILE A 119 6.20 6.43 -0.05
N ILE A 120 5.27 5.57 -0.47
CA ILE A 120 3.94 6.01 -0.91
C ILE A 120 3.03 6.47 0.24
N LYS A 121 3.26 6.04 1.48
CA LYS A 121 2.43 6.45 2.65
C LYS A 121 2.66 7.91 3.06
N VAL A 122 3.75 8.52 2.58
CA VAL A 122 4.12 9.90 2.86
C VAL A 122 3.56 10.80 1.75
N ALA A 123 3.01 11.96 2.12
CA ALA A 123 2.58 12.95 1.13
C ALA A 123 3.77 13.38 0.28
N PRO A 124 3.63 13.50 -1.06
CA PRO A 124 4.78 13.70 -1.94
C PRO A 124 5.57 14.97 -1.61
N GLU A 125 4.94 16.04 -1.12
CA GLU A 125 5.63 17.28 -0.75
C GLU A 125 6.47 17.17 0.53
N LYS A 126 6.33 16.09 1.30
CA LYS A 126 7.05 15.91 2.55
C LYS A 126 8.25 15.00 2.34
N GLY A 127 9.44 15.59 2.42
CA GLY A 127 10.66 14.81 2.56
C GLY A 127 10.64 14.05 3.88
N PHE A 128 11.21 12.85 3.89
CA PHE A 128 11.33 12.03 5.10
C PHE A 128 12.69 11.33 5.16
N THR A 129 13.05 10.90 6.37
CA THR A 129 14.21 10.03 6.57
C THR A 129 13.75 8.59 6.58
N PHE A 130 14.22 7.80 5.63
CA PHE A 130 13.95 6.38 5.58
C PHE A 130 14.67 5.69 6.75
N ARG A 131 13.98 4.79 7.45
CA ARG A 131 14.52 4.00 8.55
C ARG A 131 14.04 2.56 8.38
N TRP A 132 14.97 1.61 8.47
CA TRP A 132 14.66 0.18 8.34
C TRP A 132 13.66 -0.31 9.39
N GLU A 133 13.87 0.09 10.64
CA GLU A 133 12.98 -0.20 11.77
C GLU A 133 11.53 0.19 11.45
N ASP A 134 11.31 1.38 10.90
CA ASP A 134 9.97 1.90 10.57
C ASP A 134 9.38 1.23 9.32
N ALA A 135 10.22 0.76 8.39
CA ALA A 135 9.82 0.12 7.15
C ALA A 135 9.37 -1.33 7.36
N LEU A 136 10.08 -2.05 8.24
CA LEU A 136 9.98 -3.49 8.44
C LEU A 136 9.27 -3.87 9.74
N ALA A 137 8.75 -2.91 10.50
CA ALA A 137 7.98 -3.18 11.71
C ALA A 137 6.77 -4.08 11.41
N PHE A 138 6.52 -5.13 12.19
CA PHE A 138 5.32 -5.97 12.04
C PHE A 138 4.16 -5.53 12.94
N GLU A 139 4.40 -4.56 13.83
CA GLU A 139 3.45 -4.20 14.89
C GLU A 139 2.51 -3.05 14.50
N ALA A 140 2.97 -2.12 13.64
CA ALA A 140 2.15 -1.02 13.15
C ALA A 140 2.81 -0.29 11.98
N GLY A 141 2.00 0.44 11.20
CA GLY A 141 2.49 1.55 10.37
C GLY A 141 3.27 1.20 9.11
N SER A 142 3.29 -0.06 8.71
CA SER A 142 4.20 -0.61 7.71
C SER A 142 3.50 -1.53 6.70
N ALA A 143 4.20 -1.92 5.63
CA ALA A 143 3.68 -2.92 4.69
C ALA A 143 3.57 -4.31 5.34
N PRO A 144 4.56 -4.79 6.12
CA PRO A 144 4.47 -6.10 6.75
C PRO A 144 3.27 -6.23 7.68
N PHE A 145 2.90 -5.16 8.39
CA PHE A 145 1.70 -5.14 9.21
C PHE A 145 0.41 -5.33 8.38
N ILE A 146 0.31 -4.67 7.22
CA ILE A 146 -0.83 -4.83 6.29
C ILE A 146 -0.86 -6.26 5.72
N MET A 147 0.28 -6.74 5.24
CA MET A 147 0.43 -8.09 4.69
C MET A 147 0.06 -9.16 5.71
N TYR A 148 0.49 -9.00 6.96
CA TYR A 148 0.18 -9.91 8.05
C TYR A 148 -1.33 -9.92 8.37
N SER A 149 -1.97 -8.76 8.34
CA SER A 149 -3.42 -8.65 8.54
C SER A 149 -4.19 -9.40 7.45
N HIS A 150 -3.75 -9.30 6.19
CA HIS A 150 -4.30 -10.08 5.06
C HIS A 150 -4.04 -11.59 5.21
N ALA A 151 -2.80 -11.99 5.55
CA ALA A 151 -2.44 -13.40 5.74
C ALA A 151 -3.24 -14.04 6.89
N ARG A 152 -3.50 -13.29 7.97
CA ARG A 152 -4.38 -13.70 9.07
C ARG A 152 -5.81 -13.91 8.59
N ALA A 153 -6.36 -13.01 7.78
CA ALA A 153 -7.68 -13.20 7.20
C ALA A 153 -7.75 -14.45 6.32
N CYS A 154 -6.71 -14.70 5.52
CA CYS A 154 -6.58 -15.94 4.75
C CYS A 154 -6.51 -17.18 5.66
N ALA A 155 -5.83 -17.09 6.80
CA ALA A 155 -5.74 -18.20 7.76
C ALA A 155 -7.09 -18.54 8.39
N ILE A 156 -7.91 -17.53 8.74
CA ILE A 156 -9.29 -17.76 9.23
C ILE A 156 -10.11 -18.49 8.18
N ARG A 157 -10.06 -18.04 6.92
CA ARG A 157 -10.76 -18.69 5.82
C ARG A 157 -10.35 -20.16 5.66
N ARG A 158 -9.04 -20.45 5.73
CA ARG A 158 -8.51 -21.82 5.69
C ARG A 158 -9.05 -22.65 6.85
N ARG A 159 -8.96 -22.14 8.08
CA ARG A 159 -9.45 -22.84 9.27
C ARG A 159 -10.93 -23.20 9.17
N VAL A 160 -11.79 -22.29 8.69
CA VAL A 160 -13.22 -22.59 8.47
C VAL A 160 -13.39 -23.72 7.45
N THR A 161 -12.58 -23.73 6.39
CA THR A 161 -12.60 -24.79 5.37
C THR A 161 -12.12 -26.13 5.97
N ASP A 162 -11.06 -26.11 6.78
CA ASP A 162 -10.48 -27.30 7.42
C ASP A 162 -11.42 -27.93 8.45
N GLU A 163 -12.28 -27.13 9.10
CA GLU A 163 -13.37 -27.61 9.97
C GLU A 163 -14.58 -28.17 9.17
N GLY A 164 -14.51 -28.21 7.83
CA GLY A 164 -15.48 -28.85 6.95
C GLY A 164 -16.60 -27.95 6.44
N HIS A 165 -16.48 -26.62 6.63
CA HIS A 165 -17.48 -25.67 6.18
C HIS A 165 -17.18 -25.11 4.78
N ASP A 166 -18.20 -24.96 3.96
CA ASP A 166 -18.11 -24.23 2.70
C ASP A 166 -18.25 -22.72 2.95
N VAL A 167 -17.10 -22.02 2.97
CA VAL A 167 -17.04 -20.57 3.15
C VAL A 167 -17.88 -19.83 2.11
N SER A 168 -17.79 -20.22 0.84
CA SER A 168 -18.48 -19.53 -0.26
C SER A 168 -19.99 -19.65 -0.12
N ALA A 169 -20.47 -20.84 0.23
CA ALA A 169 -21.89 -21.07 0.48
C ALA A 169 -22.40 -20.25 1.67
N ILE A 170 -21.65 -20.23 2.80
CA ILE A 170 -22.04 -19.46 3.99
C ILE A 170 -22.10 -17.96 3.69
N VAL A 171 -21.12 -17.42 2.96
CA VAL A 171 -21.09 -15.98 2.63
C VAL A 171 -22.22 -15.63 1.65
N ALA A 172 -22.53 -16.51 0.69
CA ALA A 172 -23.61 -16.29 -0.28
C ALA A 172 -25.01 -16.32 0.36
N ASP A 173 -25.21 -17.15 1.39
CA ASP A 173 -26.49 -17.29 2.11
C ASP A 173 -26.69 -16.20 3.19
N TYR A 174 -25.62 -15.49 3.58
CA TYR A 174 -25.67 -14.51 4.66
C TYR A 174 -26.58 -13.31 4.34
N SER A 175 -27.54 -13.05 5.24
CA SER A 175 -28.43 -11.87 5.21
C SER A 175 -28.36 -11.10 6.54
N HIS A 176 -28.21 -9.78 6.44
CA HIS A 176 -28.11 -8.88 7.61
C HIS A 176 -29.48 -8.36 8.11
N ARG A 177 -30.59 -8.74 7.46
CA ARG A 177 -31.92 -8.11 7.63
C ARG A 177 -32.53 -8.23 9.03
N GLU A 178 -32.01 -9.10 9.89
CA GLU A 178 -32.61 -9.41 11.20
C GLU A 178 -31.68 -9.17 12.40
N LYS A 179 -30.53 -8.50 12.21
CA LYS A 179 -29.53 -8.32 13.28
C LYS A 179 -29.60 -6.96 13.95
N ASP A 180 -29.65 -6.99 15.29
CA ASP A 180 -29.46 -5.80 16.12
C ASP A 180 -27.95 -5.52 16.27
N PHE A 181 -27.53 -4.32 15.85
CA PHE A 181 -26.15 -3.84 15.98
C PHE A 181 -25.94 -2.98 17.24
N ALA A 182 -26.97 -2.75 18.06
CA ALA A 182 -26.88 -1.90 19.25
C ALA A 182 -25.81 -2.39 20.25
N SER A 183 -25.55 -3.69 20.31
CA SER A 183 -24.50 -4.31 21.13
C SER A 183 -23.30 -4.81 20.32
N ALA A 184 -23.10 -4.32 19.10
CA ALA A 184 -21.98 -4.74 18.26
C ALA A 184 -20.63 -4.42 18.95
N PRO A 185 -19.67 -5.36 18.96
CA PRO A 185 -18.34 -5.09 19.49
C PRO A 185 -17.68 -3.90 18.78
N ARG A 186 -16.85 -3.16 19.51
CA ARG A 186 -16.19 -1.96 18.98
C ARG A 186 -15.37 -2.25 17.72
N GLY A 187 -14.58 -3.33 17.71
CA GLY A 187 -13.77 -3.71 16.54
C GLY A 187 -14.60 -3.96 15.28
N LEU A 188 -15.79 -4.54 15.40
CA LEU A 188 -16.72 -4.73 14.29
C LEU A 188 -17.21 -3.39 13.72
N VAL A 189 -17.66 -2.49 14.58
CA VAL A 189 -18.17 -1.17 14.16
C VAL A 189 -17.07 -0.33 13.50
N GLU A 190 -15.86 -0.36 14.06
CA GLU A 190 -14.71 0.37 13.50
C GLU A 190 -14.30 -0.18 12.13
N LEU A 191 -14.27 -1.51 11.97
CA LEU A 191 -13.96 -2.14 10.67
C LEU A 191 -14.99 -1.76 9.61
N LEU A 192 -16.29 -1.88 9.91
CA LEU A 192 -17.36 -1.54 8.96
C LEU A 192 -17.29 -0.07 8.52
N ARG A 193 -17.00 0.86 9.43
CA ARG A 193 -16.83 2.28 9.09
C ARG A 193 -15.67 2.53 8.14
N VAL A 194 -14.55 1.84 8.33
CA VAL A 194 -13.41 1.97 7.41
C VAL A 194 -13.78 1.37 6.06
N MET A 195 -14.36 0.16 6.02
CA MET A 195 -14.78 -0.49 4.78
C MET A 195 -15.74 0.38 3.95
N GLU A 196 -16.71 1.04 4.59
CA GLU A 196 -17.69 1.90 3.90
C GLU A 196 -17.04 3.06 3.13
N THR A 197 -15.91 3.58 3.59
CA THR A 197 -15.23 4.74 2.99
C THR A 197 -14.16 4.37 1.95
N TYR A 198 -14.00 3.07 1.64
CA TYR A 198 -12.91 2.59 0.79
C TYR A 198 -12.93 3.18 -0.62
N ASP A 199 -14.06 3.09 -1.30
CA ASP A 199 -14.21 3.57 -2.68
C ASP A 199 -14.12 5.09 -2.78
N GLU A 200 -14.65 5.81 -1.78
CA GLU A 200 -14.53 7.27 -1.69
C GLU A 200 -13.06 7.68 -1.57
N VAL A 201 -12.30 7.04 -0.67
CA VAL A 201 -10.89 7.38 -0.44
C VAL A 201 -10.02 6.96 -1.63
N LEU A 202 -10.32 5.83 -2.28
CA LEU A 202 -9.64 5.41 -3.50
C LEU A 202 -9.88 6.40 -4.64
N THR A 203 -11.14 6.76 -4.89
CA THR A 203 -11.54 7.73 -5.92
C THR A 203 -10.80 9.05 -5.71
N LYS A 204 -10.84 9.57 -4.48
CA LYS A 204 -10.12 10.79 -4.11
C LYS A 204 -8.61 10.69 -4.34
N ALA A 205 -7.99 9.56 -3.99
CA ALA A 205 -6.57 9.35 -4.21
C ALA A 205 -6.19 9.36 -5.71
N VAL A 206 -7.06 8.85 -6.59
CA VAL A 206 -6.87 8.84 -8.04
C VAL A 206 -7.12 10.19 -8.69
N GLU A 207 -8.19 10.88 -8.27
CA GLU A 207 -8.56 12.20 -8.79
C GLU A 207 -7.51 13.25 -8.43
N GLU A 208 -7.03 13.24 -7.18
CA GLU A 208 -6.04 14.21 -6.70
C GLU A 208 -4.58 13.80 -6.97
N SER A 209 -4.34 12.63 -7.59
CA SER A 209 -3.01 12.03 -7.76
C SER A 209 -2.25 11.88 -6.43
N ARG A 210 -2.97 11.48 -5.37
CA ARG A 210 -2.49 11.37 -3.99
C ARG A 210 -2.54 9.93 -3.47
N PRO A 211 -1.62 9.04 -3.89
CA PRO A 211 -1.63 7.63 -3.46
C PRO A 211 -1.49 7.45 -1.94
N HIS A 212 -0.85 8.39 -1.25
CA HIS A 212 -0.68 8.37 0.21
C HIS A 212 -2.00 8.43 1.00
N LEU A 213 -3.09 8.92 0.40
CA LEU A 213 -4.42 8.90 1.02
C LEU A 213 -4.92 7.45 1.13
N PHE A 214 -4.85 6.72 0.03
CA PHE A 214 -5.25 5.32 -0.02
C PHE A 214 -4.30 4.42 0.79
N ALA A 215 -2.99 4.69 0.76
CA ALA A 215 -2.02 3.98 1.61
C ALA A 215 -2.36 4.05 3.10
N LYS A 216 -2.75 5.24 3.59
CA LYS A 216 -3.20 5.42 4.97
C LYS A 216 -4.53 4.72 5.25
N HIS A 217 -5.43 4.68 4.27
CA HIS A 217 -6.70 3.98 4.38
C HIS A 217 -6.52 2.46 4.49
N ILE A 218 -5.68 1.85 3.65
CA ILE A 218 -5.36 0.42 3.74
C ILE A 218 -4.67 0.08 5.08
N LEU A 219 -3.81 0.97 5.58
CA LEU A 219 -3.25 0.82 6.92
C LEU A 219 -4.33 0.90 8.01
N ALA A 220 -5.30 1.81 7.90
CA ALA A 220 -6.44 1.89 8.82
C ALA A 220 -7.32 0.65 8.74
N LEU A 221 -7.53 0.09 7.54
CA LEU A 221 -8.26 -1.16 7.33
C LEU A 221 -7.55 -2.33 8.02
N ALA A 222 -6.22 -2.45 7.88
CA ALA A 222 -5.43 -3.46 8.58
C ALA A 222 -5.53 -3.32 10.11
N ASN A 223 -5.43 -2.09 10.63
CA ASN A 223 -5.56 -1.82 12.07
C ASN A 223 -6.95 -2.21 12.61
N THR A 224 -8.01 -1.76 11.94
CA THR A 224 -9.39 -2.05 12.36
C THR A 224 -9.75 -3.52 12.17
N TYR A 225 -9.21 -4.18 11.14
CA TYR A 225 -9.33 -5.63 10.97
C TYR A 225 -8.72 -6.40 12.14
N ASN A 226 -7.55 -5.99 12.63
CA ASN A 226 -6.93 -6.60 13.80
C ASN A 226 -7.74 -6.36 15.09
N GLY A 227 -8.38 -5.19 15.21
CA GLY A 227 -9.36 -4.92 16.27
C GLY A 227 -10.59 -5.83 16.19
N PHE A 228 -11.17 -5.97 15.00
CA PHE A 228 -12.26 -6.90 14.72
C PHE A 228 -11.88 -8.34 15.08
N TYR A 229 -10.71 -8.82 14.63
CA TYR A 229 -10.24 -10.18 14.91
C TYR A 229 -10.16 -10.50 16.41
N ARG A 230 -9.70 -9.53 17.21
CA ARG A 230 -9.62 -9.66 18.67
C ARG A 230 -11.01 -9.72 19.32
N ASP A 231 -11.94 -8.89 18.85
CA ASP A 231 -13.23 -8.69 19.51
C ASP A 231 -14.33 -9.64 18.97
N CYS A 232 -14.17 -10.19 17.77
CA CYS A 232 -15.21 -10.90 17.00
C CYS A 232 -14.70 -12.25 16.51
N HIS A 233 -14.93 -13.30 17.28
CA HIS A 233 -14.54 -14.66 16.93
C HIS A 233 -15.36 -15.15 15.73
N VAL A 234 -14.69 -15.61 14.67
CA VAL A 234 -15.32 -16.21 13.49
C VAL A 234 -15.74 -17.65 13.76
N ILE A 235 -14.92 -18.37 14.52
CA ILE A 235 -15.20 -19.74 14.97
C ILE A 235 -15.19 -19.72 16.49
N ALA A 236 -16.26 -20.21 17.09
CA ALA A 236 -16.38 -20.42 18.53
C ALA A 236 -17.03 -21.78 18.80
N GLU A 237 -16.38 -22.61 19.61
CA GLU A 237 -16.91 -23.93 20.02
C GLU A 237 -17.29 -24.86 18.85
N GLY A 238 -16.63 -24.71 17.69
CA GLY A 238 -16.91 -25.50 16.47
C GLY A 238 -18.09 -24.97 15.63
N GLU A 239 -18.69 -23.84 16.02
CA GLU A 239 -19.69 -23.15 15.24
C GLU A 239 -19.11 -21.92 14.54
N VAL A 240 -19.49 -21.73 13.27
CA VAL A 240 -19.08 -20.59 12.46
C VAL A 240 -20.09 -19.47 12.61
N ASN A 241 -19.64 -18.32 13.10
CA ASN A 241 -20.43 -17.10 13.08
C ASN A 241 -20.46 -16.54 11.64
N GLN A 242 -21.58 -16.77 10.94
CA GLN A 242 -21.75 -16.41 9.53
C GLN A 242 -21.51 -14.92 9.25
N MET A 243 -21.96 -14.04 10.16
CA MET A 243 -21.78 -12.59 10.02
C MET A 243 -20.30 -12.21 10.13
N HIS A 244 -19.61 -12.70 11.15
CA HIS A 244 -18.19 -12.42 11.32
C HIS A 244 -17.37 -13.00 10.16
N LEU A 245 -17.72 -14.19 9.66
CA LEU A 245 -17.09 -14.76 8.49
C LEU A 245 -17.30 -13.89 7.24
N ALA A 246 -18.53 -13.46 6.96
CA ALA A 246 -18.83 -12.64 5.79
C ALA A 246 -18.08 -11.30 5.82
N ILE A 247 -18.00 -10.66 6.99
CA ILE A 247 -17.27 -9.41 7.16
C ILE A 247 -15.75 -9.63 7.05
N SER A 248 -15.24 -10.72 7.63
CA SER A 248 -13.84 -11.11 7.51
C SER A 248 -13.44 -11.35 6.04
N GLU A 249 -14.28 -12.05 5.27
CA GLU A 249 -14.05 -12.31 3.84
C GLU A 249 -14.10 -11.03 3.00
N ALA A 250 -15.05 -10.14 3.27
CA ALA A 250 -15.12 -8.83 2.61
C ALA A 250 -13.85 -8.01 2.91
N ALA A 251 -13.44 -7.91 4.19
CA ALA A 251 -12.22 -7.22 4.59
C ALA A 251 -10.95 -7.87 3.98
N ARG A 252 -10.89 -9.21 3.90
CA ARG A 252 -9.81 -9.95 3.23
C ARG A 252 -9.67 -9.53 1.77
N ASN A 253 -10.77 -9.49 1.03
CA ASN A 253 -10.77 -9.10 -0.38
C ASN A 253 -10.37 -7.62 -0.56
N MET A 254 -10.84 -6.73 0.32
CA MET A 254 -10.48 -5.31 0.28
C MET A 254 -9.01 -5.05 0.64
N LEU A 255 -8.45 -5.80 1.61
CA LEU A 255 -7.02 -5.79 1.92
C LEU A 255 -6.19 -6.31 0.74
N HIS A 256 -6.64 -7.40 0.10
CA HIS A 256 -5.98 -7.95 -1.09
C HIS A 256 -5.92 -6.93 -2.24
N ALA A 257 -7.08 -6.40 -2.65
CA ALA A 257 -7.17 -5.39 -3.70
C ALA A 257 -6.42 -4.09 -3.33
N GLY A 258 -6.43 -3.73 -2.04
CA GLY A 258 -5.70 -2.58 -1.52
C GLY A 258 -4.19 -2.76 -1.62
N CYS A 259 -3.69 -3.95 -1.31
CA CYS A 259 -2.29 -4.32 -1.53
C CYS A 259 -1.91 -4.22 -3.00
N GLU A 260 -2.69 -4.83 -3.90
CA GLU A 260 -2.44 -4.78 -5.36
C GLU A 260 -2.43 -3.34 -5.88
N GLY A 261 -3.44 -2.53 -5.51
CA GLY A 261 -3.54 -1.13 -5.92
C GLY A 261 -2.36 -0.26 -5.44
N LEU A 262 -1.75 -0.62 -4.30
CA LEU A 262 -0.55 0.03 -3.78
C LEU A 262 0.76 -0.61 -4.28
N GLY A 263 0.70 -1.73 -5.00
CA GLY A 263 1.85 -2.53 -5.41
C GLY A 263 2.57 -3.23 -4.24
N ILE A 264 1.84 -3.54 -3.17
CA ILE A 264 2.25 -4.42 -2.07
C ILE A 264 1.90 -5.86 -2.46
N ILE A 265 2.74 -6.83 -2.12
CA ILE A 265 2.50 -8.24 -2.44
C ILE A 265 1.55 -8.85 -1.38
N PRO A 266 0.32 -9.27 -1.74
CA PRO A 266 -0.65 -9.79 -0.78
C PRO A 266 -0.39 -11.27 -0.45
N LEU A 267 0.55 -11.55 0.44
CA LEU A 267 0.84 -12.92 0.89
C LEU A 267 -0.37 -13.56 1.57
N HIS A 268 -0.67 -14.82 1.24
CA HIS A 268 -1.74 -15.60 1.88
C HIS A 268 -1.28 -16.30 3.17
N THR A 269 0.03 -16.41 3.36
CA THR A 269 0.72 -17.01 4.51
C THR A 269 1.94 -16.16 4.81
N MET A 270 2.13 -15.84 6.09
CA MET A 270 3.16 -14.93 6.57
C MET A 270 3.43 -15.23 8.03
#